data_AF-A0A9P7SN88-F1
#
_entry.id   AF-A0A9P7SN88-F1
#
_cell.length_a   1.000
_cell.length_b   1.000
_cell.length_c   1.000
_cell.angle_alpha   90.00
_cell.angle_beta   90.00
_cell.angle_gamma   90.00
#
_symmetry.space_group_name_H-M   'P 1'
#
loop_
_entity.id
_entity.type
_entity.pdbx_description
1 polymer ?
#
loop_
_entity_poly.entity_id
_entity_poly.type
_entity_poly.pdbx_seq_one_letter_code
_entity_poly.pdbx_strand_id
1 'polypeptide(L)'
;MPWADIDFILEAQQAWADEYAADRCYRHHEDKHCRPYPSWEKSSHAGYPYHEHAIQHEESTWKFNARACFEADYELARQYPPSPSFFIRRWTLVELNPNVPFPVDVITGPWDEEKKRRLYWLSRGRHCHGGASYNYSAHPWKVRLACLNAAVISAEKLDSLIVNCLIGPWLFEDVPKDAKREPLINLCNRIAGAGETPEMMDTLRYIVRLMDTD
;
A
#
# COMPACT_ATOMS: atom_id res chain seq x y z
N MET A 1 -16.41 -6.46 6.93
CA MET A 1 -15.91 -7.37 8.00
C MET A 1 -15.41 -6.50 9.16
N PRO A 2 -16.21 -6.33 10.23
CA PRO A 2 -15.93 -5.38 11.31
C PRO A 2 -15.06 -5.92 12.46
N TRP A 3 -14.54 -7.15 12.37
CA TRP A 3 -13.95 -7.85 13.53
C TRP A 3 -12.42 -7.89 13.58
N ALA A 4 -11.74 -7.47 12.51
CA ALA A 4 -10.28 -7.40 12.47
C ALA A 4 -9.87 -5.97 12.17
N ASP A 5 -9.79 -5.16 13.23
CA ASP A 5 -9.05 -3.91 13.22
C ASP A 5 -7.54 -4.19 13.24
N ILE A 6 -6.74 -3.14 13.04
CA ILE A 6 -5.30 -3.27 13.05
C ILE A 6 -4.77 -3.75 14.41
N ASP A 7 -5.41 -3.37 15.50
CA ASP A 7 -4.99 -3.72 16.85
C ASP A 7 -5.07 -5.24 17.08
N PHE A 8 -6.21 -5.85 16.73
CA PHE A 8 -6.41 -7.29 16.77
C PHE A 8 -5.40 -8.02 15.88
N ILE A 9 -5.13 -7.52 14.67
CA ILE A 9 -4.16 -8.12 13.75
C ILE A 9 -2.75 -8.11 14.35
N LEU A 10 -2.34 -6.99 14.96
CA LEU A 10 -1.02 -6.83 15.56
C LEU A 10 -0.89 -7.65 16.85
N GLU A 11 -1.94 -7.76 17.65
CA GLU A 11 -1.98 -8.64 18.82
C GLU A 11 -1.84 -10.12 18.42
N ALA A 12 -2.55 -10.55 17.39
CA ALA A 12 -2.40 -11.90 16.85
C ALA A 12 -0.98 -12.15 16.34
N GLN A 13 -0.38 -11.18 15.65
CA GLN A 13 1.00 -11.26 15.18
C GLN A 13 2.00 -11.31 16.33
N GLN A 14 1.78 -10.54 17.40
CA GLN A 14 2.62 -10.58 18.60
C GLN A 14 2.50 -11.93 19.31
N ALA A 15 1.28 -12.42 19.56
CA ALA A 15 1.06 -13.68 20.25
C ALA A 15 1.70 -14.86 19.51
N TRP A 16 1.62 -14.88 18.18
CA TRP A 16 2.32 -15.86 17.37
C TRP A 16 3.84 -15.75 17.53
N ALA A 17 4.38 -14.53 17.50
CA ALA A 17 5.82 -14.33 17.61
C ALA A 17 6.35 -14.65 19.02
N ASP A 18 5.59 -14.37 20.07
CA ASP A 18 5.96 -14.72 21.45
C ASP A 18 6.06 -16.24 21.65
N GLU A 19 5.19 -17.01 20.98
CA GLU A 19 5.20 -18.48 21.07
C GLU A 19 6.27 -19.12 20.16
N TYR A 20 6.40 -18.63 18.92
CA TYR A 20 7.16 -19.32 17.87
C TYR A 20 8.42 -18.61 17.41
N ALA A 21 8.66 -17.38 17.85
CA ALA A 21 9.75 -16.52 17.39
C ALA A 21 10.32 -15.61 18.49
N ALA A 22 10.24 -16.02 19.76
CA ALA A 22 10.63 -15.20 20.91
C ALA A 22 12.11 -14.76 20.91
N ASP A 23 12.96 -15.51 20.21
CA ASP A 23 14.39 -15.26 20.03
C ASP A 23 14.71 -14.50 18.73
N ARG A 24 13.71 -14.17 17.92
CA ARG A 24 13.89 -13.48 16.64
C ARG A 24 13.71 -11.98 16.78
N CYS A 25 14.57 -11.23 16.10
CA CYS A 25 14.39 -9.80 15.89
C CYS A 25 13.66 -9.56 14.57
N TYR A 26 12.80 -8.54 14.53
CA TYR A 26 12.17 -8.12 13.29
C TYR A 26 13.17 -7.38 12.44
N ARG A 27 13.43 -7.96 11.27
CA ARG A 27 14.34 -7.39 10.29
C ARG A 27 13.49 -6.51 9.39
N HIS A 28 13.45 -5.22 9.71
CA HIS A 28 12.75 -4.22 8.92
C HIS A 28 13.05 -4.42 7.43
N HIS A 29 14.32 -4.56 7.01
CA HIS A 29 14.68 -4.65 5.57
C HIS A 29 15.99 -5.39 5.22
N GLU A 30 16.30 -6.53 5.85
CA GLU A 30 17.54 -7.25 5.52
C GLU A 30 17.51 -7.99 4.17
N ASP A 31 16.34 -8.42 3.70
CA ASP A 31 16.28 -9.15 2.44
C ASP A 31 16.30 -8.18 1.24
N LYS A 32 17.17 -8.44 0.26
CA LYS A 32 17.30 -7.64 -0.98
C LYS A 32 15.97 -7.51 -1.73
N HIS A 33 15.04 -8.42 -1.47
CA HIS A 33 13.71 -8.48 -2.05
C HIS A 33 12.66 -7.59 -1.36
N CYS A 34 12.86 -7.26 -0.08
CA CYS A 34 11.90 -6.53 0.75
C CYS A 34 12.35 -5.13 1.14
N ARG A 35 13.52 -4.67 0.65
CA ARG A 35 13.94 -3.26 0.79
C ARG A 35 13.03 -2.34 -0.02
N PRO A 36 12.24 -1.45 0.59
CA PRO A 36 11.91 -0.20 -0.07
C PRO A 36 13.26 0.51 -0.26
N TYR A 37 13.81 0.46 -1.46
CA TYR A 37 14.85 1.39 -1.87
C TYR A 37 14.23 2.79 -1.93
N PRO A 38 14.82 3.81 -1.29
CA PRO A 38 16.19 3.83 -0.76
C PRO A 38 16.33 3.14 0.61
N SER A 39 17.54 2.62 0.91
CA SER A 39 17.88 2.15 2.28
C SER A 39 17.51 3.19 3.34
N TRP A 40 17.31 2.77 4.59
CA TRP A 40 16.94 3.69 5.67
C TRP A 40 17.95 4.85 5.81
N GLU A 41 19.25 4.59 5.62
CA GLU A 41 20.32 5.60 5.58
C GLU A 41 20.14 6.68 4.48
N LYS A 42 19.40 6.33 3.41
CA LYS A 42 19.07 7.21 2.28
C LYS A 42 17.61 7.70 2.34
N SER A 43 16.85 7.29 3.33
CA SER A 43 15.48 7.75 3.58
C SER A 43 15.53 9.00 4.44
N SER A 44 16.14 10.08 3.92
CA SER A 44 16.35 11.36 4.61
C SER A 44 15.07 12.06 5.07
N HIS A 45 13.91 11.53 4.70
CA HIS A 45 12.60 12.05 5.07
C HIS A 45 12.00 11.33 6.28
N ALA A 46 12.49 10.14 6.64
CA ALA A 46 11.95 9.33 7.73
C ALA A 46 12.05 10.06 9.08
N GLY A 47 11.00 9.96 9.89
CA GLY A 47 10.99 10.57 11.22
C GLY A 47 12.03 9.93 12.15
N TYR A 48 12.53 10.71 13.11
CA TYR A 48 13.44 10.24 14.17
C TYR A 48 13.00 8.93 14.85
N PRO A 49 11.70 8.71 15.16
CA PRO A 49 11.25 7.47 15.80
C PRO A 49 11.45 6.21 14.94
N TYR A 50 11.33 6.30 13.61
CA TYR A 50 11.61 5.18 12.72
C TYR A 50 13.10 4.81 12.75
N HIS A 51 13.97 5.82 12.71
CA HIS A 51 15.42 5.60 12.75
C HIS A 51 15.89 4.97 14.06
N GLU A 52 15.38 5.43 15.20
CA GLU A 52 15.70 4.85 16.50
C GLU A 52 15.23 3.40 16.59
N HIS A 53 14.00 3.12 16.14
CA HIS A 53 13.43 1.78 16.15
C HIS A 53 14.20 0.82 15.20
N ALA A 54 14.62 1.28 14.03
CA ALA A 54 15.41 0.50 13.09
C ALA A 54 16.79 0.13 13.65
N ILE A 55 17.50 1.09 14.27
CA ILE A 55 18.83 0.87 14.88
C ILE A 55 18.74 -0.16 16.01
N GLN A 56 17.75 -0.05 16.89
CA GLN A 56 17.56 -0.97 18.01
C GLN A 56 17.31 -2.42 17.55
N HIS A 57 16.68 -2.62 16.39
CA HIS A 57 16.54 -3.94 15.79
C HIS A 57 17.81 -4.44 15.10
N GLU A 58 18.57 -3.58 14.42
CA GLU A 58 19.87 -3.95 13.81
C GLU A 58 20.91 -4.35 14.87
N GLU A 59 20.93 -3.67 16.00
CA GLU A 59 21.81 -3.99 17.12
C GLU A 59 21.34 -5.21 17.93
N SER A 60 20.19 -5.81 17.57
CA SER A 60 19.56 -6.92 18.30
C SER A 60 19.33 -6.61 19.79
N THR A 61 19.21 -5.33 20.15
CA THR A 61 19.00 -4.88 21.52
C THR A 61 17.53 -4.91 21.90
N TRP A 62 16.63 -5.08 20.92
CA TRP A 62 15.19 -5.08 21.12
C TRP A 62 14.52 -6.38 20.62
N LYS A 63 13.73 -7.00 21.50
CA LYS A 63 12.78 -8.07 21.15
C LYS A 63 11.73 -7.57 20.17
N PHE A 64 11.23 -8.45 19.31
CA PHE A 64 10.16 -8.11 18.38
C PHE A 64 8.92 -7.56 19.10
N ASN A 65 8.44 -6.40 18.63
CA ASN A 65 7.16 -5.81 19.03
C ASN A 65 6.36 -5.46 17.78
N ALA A 66 5.32 -6.23 17.48
CA ALA A 66 4.52 -6.09 16.27
C ALA A 66 3.96 -4.68 16.08
N ARG A 67 3.49 -4.06 17.17
CA ARG A 67 2.94 -2.70 17.14
C ARG A 67 4.01 -1.65 16.87
N ALA A 68 5.12 -1.67 17.60
CA ALA A 68 6.21 -0.72 17.40
C ALA A 68 6.77 -0.82 15.98
N CYS A 69 6.97 -2.05 15.48
CA CYS A 69 7.42 -2.27 14.11
C CYS A 69 6.43 -1.75 13.08
N PHE A 70 5.14 -2.05 13.26
CA PHE A 70 4.10 -1.57 12.37
C PHE A 70 4.01 -0.04 12.32
N GLU A 71 3.98 0.63 13.47
CA GLU A 71 3.85 2.09 13.52
C GLU A 71 5.06 2.81 12.94
N ALA A 72 6.28 2.29 13.18
CA ALA A 72 7.49 2.82 12.55
C ALA A 72 7.39 2.72 11.02
N ASP A 73 7.06 1.54 10.51
CA ASP A 73 6.95 1.28 9.08
C ASP A 73 5.79 2.08 8.43
N TYR A 74 4.66 2.20 9.12
CA TYR A 74 3.50 2.97 8.66
C TYR A 74 3.81 4.47 8.60
N GLU A 75 4.51 5.02 9.59
CA GLU A 75 4.90 6.43 9.59
C GLU A 75 5.86 6.74 8.45
N LEU A 76 6.85 5.87 8.21
CA LEU A 76 7.70 5.96 7.03
C LEU A 76 6.87 5.88 5.74
N ALA A 77 5.89 4.98 5.72
CA ALA A 77 5.11 4.73 4.52
C ALA A 77 4.32 5.95 4.02
N ARG A 78 3.80 6.74 4.96
CA ARG A 78 3.04 7.97 4.69
C ARG A 78 3.90 9.06 4.04
N GLN A 79 5.21 8.98 4.20
CA GLN A 79 6.16 9.99 3.74
C GLN A 79 6.74 9.64 2.36
N TYR A 80 6.58 8.40 1.89
CA TYR A 80 7.04 8.03 0.56
C TYR A 80 6.22 8.72 -0.53
N PRO A 81 6.88 9.40 -1.49
CA PRO A 81 6.19 9.90 -2.66
C PRO A 81 5.63 8.73 -3.47
N PRO A 82 4.54 8.93 -4.21
CA PRO A 82 4.03 7.92 -5.13
C PRO A 82 5.05 7.66 -6.24
N SER A 83 5.21 6.39 -6.64
CA SER A 83 6.11 6.05 -7.74
C SER A 83 5.54 4.90 -8.58
N PRO A 84 5.51 5.05 -9.92
CA PRO A 84 5.18 3.94 -10.83
C PRO A 84 6.02 2.68 -10.62
N SER A 85 7.28 2.85 -10.18
CA SER A 85 8.18 1.74 -9.88
C SER A 85 7.70 0.88 -8.69
N PHE A 86 6.90 1.45 -7.78
CA PHE A 86 6.35 0.76 -6.62
C PHE A 86 5.14 -0.11 -6.98
N PHE A 87 4.36 0.25 -8.00
CA PHE A 87 3.15 -0.48 -8.42
C PHE A 87 3.44 -1.82 -9.08
N ILE A 88 4.67 -2.05 -9.54
CA ILE A 88 5.05 -3.31 -10.22
C ILE A 88 5.73 -4.27 -9.24
N ARG A 89 6.50 -3.71 -8.28
CA ARG A 89 7.44 -4.51 -7.49
C ARG A 89 7.31 -4.35 -5.97
N ARG A 90 6.53 -3.41 -5.45
CA ARG A 90 6.61 -3.03 -4.03
C ARG A 90 5.28 -3.06 -3.29
N TRP A 91 4.37 -2.15 -3.61
CA TRP A 91 3.20 -1.89 -2.78
C TRP A 91 1.96 -2.18 -3.60
N THR A 92 1.72 -3.47 -3.86
CA THR A 92 0.51 -3.89 -4.56
C THR A 92 -0.36 -4.62 -3.56
N LEU A 93 -1.69 -4.45 -3.67
CA LEU A 93 -2.64 -5.32 -3.00
C LEU A 93 -2.21 -6.78 -3.20
N VAL A 94 -2.17 -7.53 -2.10
CA VAL A 94 -1.99 -8.97 -2.14
C VAL A 94 -2.98 -9.67 -1.27
N GLU A 95 -3.60 -10.67 -1.88
CA GLU A 95 -4.46 -11.57 -1.16
C GLU A 95 -3.58 -12.50 -0.32
N LEU A 96 -3.69 -12.32 0.99
CA LEU A 96 -3.09 -13.25 1.95
C LEU A 96 -3.69 -14.66 1.81
N ASN A 97 -4.93 -14.73 1.31
CA ASN A 97 -5.60 -15.98 0.96
C ASN A 97 -6.41 -15.76 -0.33
N PRO A 98 -6.18 -16.54 -1.40
CA PRO A 98 -6.90 -16.38 -2.67
C PRO A 98 -8.41 -16.63 -2.57
N ASN A 99 -8.89 -17.20 -1.45
CA ASN A 99 -10.31 -17.43 -1.18
C ASN A 99 -10.95 -16.33 -0.32
N VAL A 100 -10.16 -15.36 0.16
CA VAL A 100 -10.65 -14.27 1.02
C VAL A 100 -10.36 -12.95 0.31
N PRO A 101 -11.31 -12.45 -0.49
CA PRO A 101 -11.12 -11.19 -1.18
C PRO A 101 -11.04 -10.04 -0.18
N PHE A 102 -10.32 -9.01 -0.59
CA PHE A 102 -10.26 -7.77 0.16
C PHE A 102 -11.64 -7.18 0.44
N PRO A 103 -11.86 -6.61 1.64
CA PRO A 103 -13.07 -5.86 1.93
C PRO A 103 -13.22 -4.69 0.95
N VAL A 104 -14.36 -4.65 0.25
CA VAL A 104 -14.67 -3.61 -0.75
C VAL A 104 -14.54 -2.21 -0.15
N ASP A 105 -15.01 -2.04 1.08
CA ASP A 105 -15.00 -0.78 1.83
C ASP A 105 -13.59 -0.28 2.22
N VAL A 106 -12.59 -1.17 2.22
CA VAL A 106 -11.17 -0.84 2.41
C VAL A 106 -10.52 -0.43 1.09
N ILE A 107 -11.02 -0.93 -0.05
CA ILE A 107 -10.49 -0.61 -1.38
C ILE A 107 -11.16 0.64 -1.98
N THR A 108 -12.45 0.89 -1.73
CA THR A 108 -13.17 2.00 -2.37
C THR A 108 -13.26 3.24 -1.50
N GLY A 109 -12.75 3.19 -0.26
CA GLY A 109 -12.84 4.31 0.68
C GLY A 109 -14.27 4.66 1.11
N PRO A 110 -14.47 5.84 1.75
CA PRO A 110 -13.42 6.76 2.21
C PRO A 110 -12.51 6.10 3.25
N TRP A 111 -11.25 6.57 3.32
CA TRP A 111 -10.22 6.03 4.22
C TRP A 111 -10.00 6.93 5.43
N ASP A 112 -10.54 6.52 6.57
CA ASP A 112 -10.06 6.97 7.87
C ASP A 112 -8.70 6.33 8.19
N GLU A 113 -8.06 6.75 9.28
CA GLU A 113 -6.74 6.24 9.66
C GLU A 113 -6.75 4.73 9.93
N GLU A 114 -7.86 4.17 10.41
CA GLU A 114 -7.96 2.73 10.63
C GLU A 114 -7.93 1.95 9.31
N LYS A 115 -8.71 2.39 8.32
CA LYS A 115 -8.68 1.78 6.98
C LYS A 115 -7.34 1.97 6.29
N LYS A 116 -6.65 3.09 6.50
CA LYS A 116 -5.30 3.32 5.95
C LYS A 116 -4.29 2.34 6.55
N ARG A 117 -4.30 2.16 7.87
CA ARG A 117 -3.44 1.19 8.55
C ARG A 117 -3.70 -0.24 8.08
N ARG A 118 -4.96 -0.65 7.98
CA ARG A 118 -5.35 -1.97 7.45
C ARG A 118 -4.93 -2.16 6.00
N LEU A 119 -5.15 -1.15 5.16
CA LEU A 119 -4.73 -1.16 3.76
C LEU A 119 -3.21 -1.32 3.64
N TYR A 120 -2.44 -0.57 4.44
CA TYR A 120 -0.99 -0.67 4.49
C TYR A 120 -0.53 -2.06 4.93
N TRP A 121 -1.11 -2.59 6.01
CA TRP A 121 -0.79 -3.94 6.50
C TRP A 121 -1.01 -5.00 5.42
N LEU A 122 -2.15 -4.95 4.72
CA LEU A 122 -2.45 -5.88 3.63
C LEU A 122 -1.52 -5.71 2.42
N SER A 123 -1.15 -4.47 2.07
CA SER A 123 -0.21 -4.20 0.99
C SER A 123 1.21 -4.72 1.27
N ARG A 124 1.61 -4.82 2.54
CA ARG A 124 2.91 -5.41 2.93
C ARG A 124 2.93 -6.93 2.92
N GLY A 125 1.77 -7.57 3.08
CA GLY A 125 1.64 -9.03 3.20
C GLY A 125 2.30 -9.80 2.05
N ARG A 126 2.38 -9.21 0.85
CA ARG A 126 3.07 -9.77 -0.32
C ARG A 126 4.52 -10.15 -0.05
N HIS A 127 5.28 -9.18 0.44
CA HIS A 127 6.73 -9.24 0.40
C HIS A 127 7.30 -10.04 1.56
N CYS A 128 6.61 -10.01 2.70
CA CYS A 128 7.07 -10.72 3.88
C CYS A 128 6.56 -12.17 3.95
N HIS A 129 5.47 -12.52 3.26
CA HIS A 129 4.80 -13.81 3.46
C HIS A 129 4.60 -14.65 2.18
N GLY A 130 5.10 -14.22 1.03
CA GLY A 130 5.01 -15.00 -0.22
C GLY A 130 3.57 -15.11 -0.77
N GLY A 131 2.74 -14.08 -0.53
CA GLY A 131 1.36 -14.07 -1.00
C GLY A 131 1.24 -14.09 -2.54
N ALA A 132 0.14 -14.64 -3.04
CA ALA A 132 -0.15 -14.70 -4.46
C ALA A 132 -0.48 -13.30 -5.02
N SER A 133 -0.30 -13.12 -6.34
CA SER A 133 -0.80 -11.92 -7.02
C SER A 133 -2.29 -11.71 -6.72
N TYR A 134 -2.71 -10.46 -6.55
CA TYR A 134 -4.11 -10.10 -6.33
C TYR A 134 -5.05 -10.76 -7.34
N ASN A 135 -6.06 -11.48 -6.85
CA ASN A 135 -7.09 -12.01 -7.71
C ASN A 135 -8.06 -10.91 -8.13
N TYR A 136 -7.72 -10.16 -9.17
CA TYR A 136 -8.57 -9.09 -9.71
C TYR A 136 -9.95 -9.58 -10.14
N SER A 137 -10.11 -10.89 -10.43
CA SER A 137 -11.41 -11.48 -10.77
C SER A 137 -12.36 -11.53 -9.58
N ALA A 138 -11.84 -11.47 -8.34
CA ALA A 138 -12.66 -11.46 -7.14
C ALA A 138 -13.44 -10.13 -6.96
N HIS A 139 -13.00 -9.05 -7.63
CA HIS A 139 -13.68 -7.76 -7.60
C HIS A 139 -14.17 -7.36 -9.00
N PRO A 140 -15.49 -7.16 -9.19
CA PRO A 140 -16.02 -6.67 -10.46
C PRO A 140 -15.31 -5.39 -10.89
N TRP A 141 -15.11 -5.20 -12.20
CA TRP A 141 -14.44 -4.01 -12.74
C TRP A 141 -15.05 -2.69 -12.23
N LYS A 142 -16.35 -2.67 -11.94
CA LYS A 142 -17.04 -1.50 -11.34
C LYS A 142 -16.45 -1.10 -9.98
N VAL A 143 -16.10 -2.07 -9.14
CA VAL A 143 -15.44 -1.83 -7.85
C VAL A 143 -14.04 -1.25 -8.07
N ARG A 144 -13.32 -1.76 -9.08
CA ARG A 144 -11.98 -1.29 -9.43
C ARG A 144 -11.99 0.14 -9.97
N LEU A 145 -12.94 0.48 -10.83
CA LEU A 145 -13.12 1.87 -11.28
C LEU A 145 -13.61 2.79 -10.15
N ALA A 146 -14.43 2.29 -9.23
CA ALA A 146 -14.82 3.05 -8.03
C ALA A 146 -13.61 3.33 -7.12
N CYS A 147 -12.68 2.37 -6.98
CA CYS A 147 -11.40 2.56 -6.31
C CYS A 147 -10.59 3.69 -6.96
N LEU A 148 -10.39 3.65 -8.28
CA LEU A 148 -9.69 4.72 -9.00
C LEU A 148 -10.39 6.08 -8.78
N ASN A 149 -11.72 6.09 -8.87
CA ASN A 149 -12.48 7.32 -8.72
C ASN A 149 -12.29 7.93 -7.33
N ALA A 150 -12.41 7.12 -6.28
CA ALA A 150 -12.26 7.58 -4.90
C ALA A 150 -10.81 7.97 -4.56
N ALA A 151 -9.82 7.19 -5.00
CA ALA A 151 -8.41 7.40 -4.65
C ALA A 151 -7.77 8.55 -5.43
N VAL A 152 -8.23 8.79 -6.67
CA VAL A 152 -7.54 9.70 -7.60
C VAL A 152 -8.47 10.77 -8.15
N ILE A 153 -9.57 10.39 -8.81
CA ILE A 153 -10.34 11.33 -9.63
C ILE A 153 -11.09 12.34 -8.76
N SER A 154 -11.92 11.85 -7.83
CA SER A 154 -12.78 12.65 -6.96
C SER A 154 -12.12 13.09 -5.66
N ALA A 155 -10.89 12.63 -5.36
CA ALA A 155 -10.19 13.01 -4.15
C ALA A 155 -9.88 14.52 -4.15
N GLU A 156 -10.24 15.25 -3.09
CA GLU A 156 -9.89 16.68 -2.99
C GLU A 156 -8.36 16.85 -2.98
N LYS A 157 -7.68 16.06 -2.14
CA LYS A 157 -6.23 15.97 -2.05
C LYS A 157 -5.80 14.52 -2.24
N LEU A 158 -4.78 14.28 -3.06
CA LEU A 158 -4.21 12.95 -3.23
C LEU A 158 -3.43 12.53 -1.99
N ASP A 159 -3.66 11.30 -1.55
CA ASP A 159 -2.94 10.67 -0.45
C ASP A 159 -1.92 9.67 -1.02
N SER A 160 -0.63 9.99 -0.85
CA SER A 160 0.48 9.17 -1.38
C SER A 160 0.44 7.73 -0.88
N LEU A 161 0.01 7.49 0.36
CA LEU A 161 -0.10 6.14 0.91
C LEU A 161 -1.19 5.35 0.18
N ILE A 162 -2.37 5.95 0.01
CA ILE A 162 -3.51 5.34 -0.71
C ILE A 162 -3.11 5.02 -2.15
N VAL A 163 -2.48 5.98 -2.83
CA VAL A 163 -2.01 5.81 -4.21
C VAL A 163 -0.98 4.68 -4.27
N ASN A 164 0.00 4.66 -3.36
CA ASN A 164 1.01 3.62 -3.29
C ASN A 164 0.44 2.24 -3.00
N CYS A 165 -0.61 2.10 -2.20
CA CYS A 165 -1.18 0.80 -1.87
C CYS A 165 -2.16 0.25 -2.93
N LEU A 166 -2.91 1.13 -3.61
CA LEU A 166 -4.04 0.71 -4.46
C LEU A 166 -3.78 0.82 -5.96
N ILE A 167 -2.93 1.72 -6.41
CA ILE A 167 -2.79 1.96 -7.85
C ILE A 167 -1.90 0.90 -8.49
N GLY A 168 -2.39 0.26 -9.55
CA GLY A 168 -1.63 -0.68 -10.35
C GLY A 168 -2.41 -1.24 -11.54
N PRO A 169 -1.76 -2.07 -12.38
CA PRO A 169 -2.38 -2.63 -13.60
C PRO A 169 -3.68 -3.39 -13.35
N TRP A 170 -3.79 -4.06 -12.18
CA TRP A 170 -4.97 -4.82 -11.76
C TRP A 170 -6.29 -4.03 -11.82
N LEU A 171 -6.25 -2.69 -11.73
CA LEU A 171 -7.43 -1.83 -11.83
C LEU A 171 -8.07 -1.88 -13.22
N PHE A 172 -7.30 -2.22 -14.24
CA PHE A 172 -7.67 -2.04 -15.66
C PHE A 172 -7.73 -3.35 -16.45
N GLU A 173 -7.25 -4.45 -15.87
CA GLU A 173 -7.36 -5.79 -16.47
C GLU A 173 -8.83 -6.17 -16.72
N ASP A 174 -9.15 -6.64 -17.93
CA ASP A 174 -10.51 -7.02 -18.35
C ASP A 174 -11.60 -5.94 -18.18
N VAL A 175 -11.22 -4.65 -18.09
CA VAL A 175 -12.19 -3.56 -18.03
C VAL A 175 -12.63 -3.18 -19.45
N PRO A 176 -13.95 -3.16 -19.75
CA PRO A 176 -14.44 -2.75 -21.06
C PRO A 176 -13.92 -1.36 -21.49
N LYS A 177 -13.49 -1.23 -22.75
CA LYS A 177 -12.88 0.02 -23.26
C LYS A 177 -13.80 1.23 -23.11
N ASP A 178 -15.10 1.05 -23.34
CA ASP A 178 -16.12 2.08 -23.17
C ASP A 178 -16.25 2.52 -21.71
N ALA A 179 -16.17 1.58 -20.76
CA ALA A 179 -16.20 1.88 -19.33
C ALA A 179 -14.98 2.66 -18.82
N LYS A 180 -13.82 2.58 -19.51
CA LYS A 180 -12.62 3.35 -19.17
C LYS A 180 -12.68 4.81 -19.64
N ARG A 181 -13.53 5.15 -20.61
CA ARG A 181 -13.52 6.44 -21.31
C ARG A 181 -13.81 7.63 -20.41
N GLU A 182 -14.89 7.57 -19.64
CA GLU A 182 -15.26 8.66 -18.73
C GLU A 182 -14.25 8.85 -17.60
N PRO A 183 -13.80 7.79 -16.88
CA PRO A 183 -12.72 7.93 -15.89
C PRO A 183 -11.43 8.52 -16.47
N LEU A 184 -11.08 8.18 -17.72
CA LEU A 184 -9.89 8.71 -18.39
C LEU A 184 -10.01 10.21 -18.65
N ILE A 185 -11.15 10.67 -19.14
CA ILE A 185 -11.42 12.10 -19.34
C ILE A 185 -11.33 12.85 -18.00
N ASN A 186 -11.94 12.30 -16.96
CA ASN A 186 -11.92 12.93 -15.64
C ASN A 186 -10.51 12.99 -15.03
N LEU A 187 -9.69 11.95 -15.24
CA LEU A 187 -8.28 11.93 -14.85
C LEU A 187 -7.47 13.00 -15.60
N CYS A 188 -7.66 13.13 -16.92
CA CYS A 188 -7.00 14.17 -17.71
C CYS A 188 -7.38 15.58 -17.25
N ASN A 189 -8.66 15.81 -16.94
CA ASN A 189 -9.15 17.08 -16.39
C ASN A 189 -8.51 17.39 -15.04
N ARG A 190 -8.39 16.39 -14.16
CA ARG A 190 -7.67 16.53 -12.89
C ARG A 190 -6.23 16.95 -13.12
N ILE A 191 -5.51 16.26 -14.00
CA ILE A 191 -4.10 16.56 -14.32
C ILE A 191 -3.93 18.00 -14.83
N ALA A 192 -4.85 18.49 -15.66
CA ALA A 192 -4.80 19.84 -16.20
C ALA A 192 -5.05 20.93 -15.13
N GLY A 193 -5.85 20.64 -14.09
CA GLY A 193 -6.15 21.56 -13.00
C GLY A 193 -5.27 21.39 -11.75
N ALA A 194 -4.43 20.36 -11.69
CA ALA A 194 -3.70 19.96 -10.49
C ALA A 194 -2.37 20.70 -10.30
N GLY A 195 -2.15 21.20 -9.08
CA GLY A 195 -0.86 21.70 -8.57
C GLY A 195 -0.13 20.67 -7.70
N GLU A 196 -0.15 19.39 -8.10
CA GLU A 196 0.44 18.29 -7.33
C GLU A 196 1.97 18.23 -7.47
N THR A 197 2.65 17.46 -6.62
CA THR A 197 4.11 17.30 -6.69
C THR A 197 4.55 16.64 -8.00
N PRO A 198 5.80 16.83 -8.46
CA PRO A 198 6.31 16.18 -9.67
C PRO A 198 6.14 14.65 -9.68
N GLU A 199 6.35 13.98 -8.54
CA GLU A 199 6.23 12.53 -8.39
C GLU A 199 4.77 12.07 -8.50
N MET A 200 3.86 12.83 -7.90
CA MET A 200 2.42 12.59 -8.04
C MET A 200 1.97 12.82 -9.48
N MET A 201 2.44 13.87 -10.14
CA MET A 201 2.12 14.14 -11.55
C MET A 201 2.66 13.05 -12.49
N ASP A 202 3.85 12.51 -12.24
CA ASP A 202 4.39 11.36 -12.98
C ASP A 202 3.51 10.12 -12.78
N THR A 203 3.10 9.86 -11.55
CA THR A 203 2.17 8.79 -11.21
C THR A 203 0.82 8.92 -11.94
N LEU A 204 0.22 10.10 -11.96
CA LEU A 204 -1.05 10.33 -12.67
C LEU A 204 -0.92 10.08 -14.18
N ARG A 205 0.18 10.52 -14.80
CA ARG A 205 0.47 10.24 -16.21
C ARG A 205 0.70 8.76 -16.47
N TYR A 206 1.30 8.04 -15.53
CA TYR A 206 1.44 6.60 -15.62
C TYR A 206 0.08 5.89 -15.59
N ILE A 207 -0.85 6.32 -14.73
CA ILE A 207 -2.23 5.79 -14.70
C ILE A 207 -2.92 5.99 -16.05
N VAL A 208 -2.79 7.18 -16.65
CA VAL A 208 -3.32 7.45 -18.01
C VAL A 208 -2.82 6.40 -19.01
N ARG A 209 -1.52 6.10 -19.00
CA ARG A 209 -0.93 5.09 -19.89
C ARG A 209 -1.50 3.69 -19.64
N LEU A 210 -1.73 3.31 -18.38
CA LEU A 210 -2.34 2.01 -18.04
C LEU A 210 -3.80 1.90 -18.50
N MET A 211 -4.53 3.02 -18.49
CA MET A 211 -5.92 3.04 -18.96
C MET A 211 -6.02 2.96 -20.49
N ASP A 212 -5.02 3.52 -21.18
CA ASP A 212 -4.95 3.60 -22.64
C ASP A 212 -4.37 2.34 -23.30
N THR A 213 -3.83 1.40 -22.51
CA THR A 213 -3.44 0.08 -23.04
C THR A 213 -4.67 -0.79 -23.35
N ASP A 214 -4.61 -1.44 -24.52
CA ASP A 214 -5.65 -2.27 -25.12
C ASP A 214 -5.72 -3.69 -24.56
#